data_AF-K6Z1W8-F1
#
_entry.id   AF-K6Z1W8-F1
#
_cell.length_a   1.000
_cell.length_b   1.000
_cell.length_c   1.000
_cell.angle_alpha   90.00
_cell.angle_beta   90.00
_cell.angle_gamma   90.00
#
_symmetry.space_group_name_H-M   'P 1'
#
loop_
_entity.id
_entity.type
_entity.pdbx_description
1 polymer ?
#
loop_
_entity_poly.entity_id
_entity_poly.type
_entity_poly.pdbx_seq_one_letter_code
_entity_poly.pdbx_strand_id
1 'polypeptide(L)'
;MFSVVYGFLSYELCFDKGGVMSKSQVFYIFCLVLFCISVPAQVVYKTVKADGSVVYSDVVSDGAVPVNLSAMNTVVMPALNSASSQTTSRNNPVQKSKPQVEYVVSIRSPMAEQTLRDNSGAVTINAEVLPKKSGKFQLVFDNQIVKTQSKSQFQLESVNRGAHIIQVNFLDNSGKILASSKPQTFYLQKASALIHAN
;
A
#
# COMPACT_ATOMS: atom_id res chain seq x y z
N MET A 1 10.13 28.69 10.06
CA MET A 1 10.65 28.78 8.69
C MET A 1 12.06 28.19 8.71
N PHE A 2 12.18 26.88 8.52
CA PHE A 2 13.47 26.18 8.50
C PHE A 2 13.74 25.76 7.05
N SER A 3 14.59 26.53 6.38
CA SER A 3 15.19 26.14 5.10
C SER A 3 16.27 25.11 5.39
N VAL A 4 16.04 23.87 4.96
CA VAL A 4 17.11 22.88 4.83
C VAL A 4 17.60 22.96 3.38
N VAL A 5 18.77 23.57 3.22
CA VAL A 5 19.50 23.66 1.96
C VAL A 5 20.14 22.29 1.72
N TYR A 6 19.61 21.52 0.78
CA TYR A 6 20.29 20.32 0.27
C TYR A 6 21.34 20.75 -0.75
N GLY A 7 22.61 20.67 -0.35
CA GLY A 7 23.75 20.83 -1.23
C GLY A 7 23.79 19.71 -2.25
N PHE A 8 23.57 20.06 -3.52
CA PHE A 8 23.87 19.25 -4.69
C PHE A 8 25.39 19.07 -4.76
N LEU A 9 25.89 17.89 -4.37
CA LEU A 9 27.25 17.49 -4.67
C LEU A 9 27.22 16.68 -5.98
N SER A 10 27.34 17.39 -7.09
CA SER A 10 27.61 16.80 -8.40
C SER A 10 28.97 16.10 -8.34
N TYR A 11 28.99 14.78 -8.44
CA TYR A 11 30.18 14.04 -8.83
C TYR A 11 30.04 13.66 -10.31
N GLU A 12 30.59 14.49 -11.19
CA GLU A 12 30.89 14.04 -12.55
C GLU A 12 32.04 13.03 -12.46
N LEU A 13 31.73 11.74 -12.63
CA LEU A 13 32.73 10.73 -12.89
C LEU A 13 33.11 10.81 -14.37
N CYS A 14 34.10 11.64 -14.66
CA CYS A 14 34.75 11.71 -15.97
C CYS A 14 35.63 10.46 -16.13
N PHE A 15 35.13 9.45 -16.85
CA PHE A 15 35.91 8.24 -17.18
C PHE A 15 36.70 8.50 -18.48
N ASP A 16 37.85 9.18 -18.37
CA ASP A 16 38.76 9.38 -19.50
C ASP A 16 39.64 8.13 -19.71
N LYS A 17 39.50 7.55 -20.90
CA LYS A 17 40.48 6.81 -21.71
C LYS A 17 41.30 5.70 -21.04
N GLY A 18 41.03 4.47 -21.50
CA GLY A 18 42.02 3.63 -22.20
C GLY A 18 43.36 3.31 -21.51
N GLY A 19 43.43 3.32 -20.18
CA GLY A 19 44.63 3.02 -19.41
C GLY A 19 44.51 1.66 -18.71
N VAL A 20 45.53 0.81 -18.86
CA VAL A 20 45.64 -0.47 -18.14
C VAL A 20 45.58 -0.22 -16.64
N MET A 21 44.57 -0.80 -15.99
CA MET A 21 44.26 -0.56 -14.58
C MET A 21 45.41 -1.04 -13.68
N SER A 22 46.09 -0.10 -13.02
CA SER A 22 47.18 -0.39 -12.08
C SER A 22 46.68 -1.19 -10.88
N LYS A 23 47.49 -2.11 -10.36
CA LYS A 23 47.14 -2.99 -9.21
C LYS A 23 46.70 -2.21 -7.97
N SER A 24 47.14 -0.95 -7.79
CA SER A 24 46.69 -0.11 -6.66
C SER A 24 45.30 0.50 -6.87
N GLN A 25 44.87 0.73 -8.11
CA GLN A 25 43.51 1.19 -8.43
C GLN A 25 42.47 0.07 -8.25
N VAL A 26 42.83 -1.17 -8.60
CA VAL A 26 41.98 -2.35 -8.34
C VAL A 26 41.78 -2.56 -6.84
N PHE A 27 42.83 -2.35 -6.04
CA PHE A 27 42.75 -2.45 -4.58
C PHE A 27 41.79 -1.41 -3.98
N TYR A 28 41.84 -0.16 -4.46
CA TYR A 28 40.92 0.90 -4.01
C TYR A 28 39.47 0.62 -4.39
N ILE A 29 39.21 0.13 -5.60
CA ILE A 29 37.85 -0.26 -6.03
C ILE A 29 37.33 -1.46 -5.22
N PHE A 30 38.18 -2.44 -4.93
CA PHE A 30 37.83 -3.59 -4.08
C PHE A 30 37.51 -3.17 -2.65
N CYS A 31 38.32 -2.27 -2.05
CA CYS A 31 38.04 -1.71 -0.73
C CYS A 31 36.75 -0.87 -0.70
N LEU A 32 36.44 -0.13 -1.77
CA LEU A 32 35.21 0.66 -1.87
C LEU A 32 33.95 -0.22 -2.01
N VAL A 33 34.05 -1.35 -2.73
CA VAL A 33 32.97 -2.36 -2.83
C VAL A 33 32.75 -3.09 -1.51
N LEU A 34 33.81 -3.36 -0.74
CA LEU A 34 33.73 -4.00 0.57
C LEU A 34 33.06 -3.14 1.65
N PHE A 35 33.06 -1.81 1.51
CA PHE A 35 32.44 -0.90 2.48
C PHE A 35 30.91 -0.77 2.32
N CYS A 36 30.33 -1.20 1.20
CA CYS A 36 28.91 -1.01 0.89
C CYS A 36 27.93 -2.06 1.49
N ILE A 37 28.40 -3.04 2.25
CA ILE A 37 27.56 -4.21 2.65
C ILE A 37 27.00 -4.14 4.09
N SER A 38 26.92 -2.95 4.67
CA SER A 38 26.36 -2.77 6.03
C SER A 38 24.90 -2.29 5.96
N VAL A 39 23.96 -3.21 5.71
CA VAL A 39 22.53 -2.97 5.97
C VAL A 39 22.09 -3.86 7.14
N PRO A 40 21.70 -3.30 8.30
CA PRO A 40 21.10 -4.10 9.36
C PRO A 40 19.67 -4.51 8.95
N ALA A 41 19.42 -5.82 8.92
CA ALA A 41 18.07 -6.37 8.75
C ALA A 41 17.24 -6.04 10.00
N GLN A 42 16.22 -5.20 9.86
CA GLN A 42 15.31 -4.87 10.95
C GLN A 42 14.28 -6.01 11.08
N VAL A 43 14.45 -6.84 12.11
CA VAL A 43 13.58 -7.97 12.42
C VAL A 43 12.48 -7.50 13.37
N VAL A 44 11.21 -7.62 12.96
CA VAL A 44 10.04 -7.27 13.79
C VAL A 44 9.53 -8.53 14.47
N TYR A 45 9.41 -8.50 15.81
CA TYR A 45 8.95 -9.64 16.61
C TYR A 45 7.48 -9.45 17.05
N LYS A 46 6.71 -10.55 17.02
CA LYS A 46 5.31 -10.62 17.44
C LYS A 46 5.19 -11.52 18.67
N THR A 47 4.64 -11.01 19.76
CA THR A 47 4.33 -11.82 20.94
C THR A 47 2.82 -11.85 21.18
N VAL A 48 2.28 -13.04 21.43
CA VAL A 48 0.86 -13.27 21.74
C VAL A 48 0.73 -13.53 23.24
N LYS A 49 -0.05 -12.72 23.95
CA LYS A 49 -0.30 -12.91 25.39
C LYS A 49 -1.40 -13.95 25.63
N ALA A 50 -1.42 -14.51 26.84
CA ALA A 50 -2.40 -15.53 27.27
C ALA A 50 -3.86 -15.02 27.35
N ASP A 51 -4.11 -13.73 27.12
CA ASP A 51 -5.43 -13.11 27.04
C ASP A 51 -5.92 -12.86 25.60
N GLY A 52 -5.16 -13.30 24.58
CA GLY A 52 -5.52 -13.17 23.16
C GLY A 52 -5.23 -11.81 22.53
N SER A 53 -4.59 -10.88 23.25
CA SER A 53 -4.16 -9.59 22.70
C SER A 53 -2.76 -9.66 22.08
N VAL A 54 -2.57 -9.01 20.92
CA VAL A 54 -1.29 -8.97 20.18
C VAL A 54 -0.61 -7.63 20.40
N VAL A 55 0.62 -7.65 20.91
CA VAL A 55 1.45 -6.46 21.12
C VAL A 55 2.75 -6.64 20.34
N TYR A 56 3.12 -5.62 19.55
CA TYR A 56 4.40 -5.56 18.83
C TYR A 56 5.37 -4.70 19.65
N SER A 57 6.56 -5.22 19.93
CA SER A 57 7.58 -4.54 20.73
C SER A 57 8.97 -4.91 20.21
N ASP A 58 9.87 -3.92 20.11
CA ASP A 58 11.24 -4.06 19.59
C ASP A 58 12.25 -4.49 20.67
N VAL A 59 11.83 -5.29 21.66
CA VAL A 59 12.70 -5.81 22.71
C VAL A 59 12.51 -7.31 22.86
N VAL A 60 13.62 -8.05 22.84
CA VAL A 60 13.66 -9.52 22.87
C VAL A 60 13.28 -10.04 24.26
N SER A 61 12.36 -11.00 24.32
CA SER A 61 12.04 -11.80 25.51
C SER A 61 12.40 -13.26 25.27
N ASP A 62 12.91 -13.92 26.30
CA ASP A 62 13.37 -15.31 26.28
C ASP A 62 12.28 -16.30 25.82
N GLY A 63 12.68 -17.27 24.98
CA GLY A 63 11.86 -18.45 24.63
C GLY A 63 11.36 -18.56 23.17
N ALA A 64 11.96 -17.85 22.22
CA ALA A 64 11.53 -17.90 20.81
C ALA A 64 11.92 -19.22 20.11
N VAL A 65 10.91 -19.96 19.64
CA VAL A 65 11.08 -21.16 18.78
C VAL A 65 10.69 -20.80 17.33
N PRO A 66 11.52 -21.15 16.33
CA PRO A 66 11.22 -20.82 14.93
C PRO A 66 10.09 -21.68 14.36
N VAL A 67 9.11 -21.07 13.68
CA VAL A 67 8.04 -21.78 12.96
C VAL A 67 8.21 -21.61 11.46
N ASN A 68 8.41 -22.75 10.79
CA ASN A 68 8.50 -22.93 9.35
C ASN A 68 7.11 -22.78 8.72
N LEU A 69 6.97 -21.85 7.77
CA LEU A 69 5.74 -21.62 7.02
C LEU A 69 5.59 -22.70 5.94
N SER A 70 4.97 -23.82 6.29
CA SER A 70 4.48 -24.81 5.32
C SER A 70 2.95 -24.73 5.22
N ALA A 71 2.49 -24.99 4.00
CA ALA A 71 1.23 -24.56 3.41
C ALA A 71 -0.06 -25.19 4.00
N MET A 72 -1.19 -24.62 3.55
CA MET A 72 -2.59 -25.03 3.68
C MET A 72 -3.35 -24.58 4.94
N ASN A 73 -4.04 -23.45 4.80
CA ASN A 73 -5.09 -23.01 5.71
C ASN A 73 -6.39 -23.77 5.40
N THR A 74 -6.52 -25.01 5.90
CA THR A 74 -7.81 -25.71 5.98
C THR A 74 -8.56 -25.21 7.20
N VAL A 75 -9.68 -24.52 6.97
CA VAL A 75 -10.59 -24.08 8.03
C VAL A 75 -11.31 -25.31 8.59
N VAL A 76 -11.03 -25.68 9.83
CA VAL A 76 -11.84 -26.63 10.61
C VAL A 76 -12.69 -25.83 11.59
N MET A 77 -14.01 -25.84 11.39
CA MET A 77 -14.98 -25.32 12.35
C MET A 77 -15.20 -26.34 13.47
N PRO A 78 -15.12 -25.97 14.76
CA PRO A 78 -15.56 -26.84 15.84
C PRO A 78 -17.09 -26.87 15.90
N ALA A 79 -17.67 -28.07 15.85
CA ALA A 79 -19.04 -28.30 16.27
C ALA A 79 -19.13 -28.15 17.79
N LEU A 80 -20.10 -27.38 18.28
CA LEU A 80 -20.36 -27.24 19.71
C LEU A 80 -21.82 -27.61 19.99
N ASN A 81 -21.98 -28.78 20.59
CA ASN A 81 -23.26 -29.36 20.95
C ASN A 81 -23.60 -28.94 22.39
N SER A 82 -24.78 -28.33 22.54
CA SER A 82 -25.71 -28.36 23.68
C SER A 82 -25.20 -28.32 25.13
N ALA A 83 -25.63 -27.30 25.88
CA ALA A 83 -26.24 -27.48 27.21
C ALA A 83 -27.11 -26.27 27.62
N SER A 84 -28.31 -26.61 28.09
CA SER A 84 -29.37 -25.74 28.63
C SER A 84 -28.99 -25.10 29.97
N SER A 85 -29.42 -23.85 30.23
CA SER A 85 -30.41 -23.51 31.27
C SER A 85 -30.38 -22.04 31.71
N GLN A 86 -31.57 -21.58 32.11
CA GLN A 86 -31.91 -20.47 33.01
C GLN A 86 -32.02 -19.04 32.46
N THR A 87 -33.27 -18.70 32.15
CA THR A 87 -33.93 -17.43 32.40
C THR A 87 -33.54 -16.81 33.75
N THR A 88 -32.91 -15.63 33.70
CA THR A 88 -33.15 -14.57 34.70
C THR A 88 -33.22 -13.23 33.98
N SER A 89 -34.36 -12.58 34.13
CA SER A 89 -34.63 -11.23 33.68
C SER A 89 -33.66 -10.26 34.36
N ARG A 90 -32.80 -9.61 33.58
CA ARG A 90 -32.17 -8.34 33.97
C ARG A 90 -32.41 -7.35 32.85
N ASN A 91 -33.33 -6.44 33.13
CA ASN A 91 -33.75 -5.34 32.29
C ASN A 91 -32.58 -4.35 32.13
N ASN A 92 -31.63 -4.64 31.24
CA ASN A 92 -30.69 -3.63 30.77
C ASN A 92 -31.43 -2.76 29.75
N PRO A 93 -31.39 -1.42 29.84
CA PRO A 93 -31.89 -0.58 28.77
C PRO A 93 -31.10 -0.96 27.52
N VAL A 94 -31.79 -1.58 26.56
CA VAL A 94 -31.26 -1.87 25.24
C VAL A 94 -30.94 -0.52 24.63
N GLN A 95 -29.68 -0.13 24.74
CA GLN A 95 -29.12 0.96 23.97
C GLN A 95 -29.29 0.48 22.52
N LYS A 96 -30.35 0.97 21.86
CA LYS A 96 -30.65 0.66 20.47
C LYS A 96 -29.43 1.06 19.66
N SER A 97 -28.54 0.10 19.43
CA SER A 97 -27.47 0.22 18.46
C SER A 97 -28.16 0.53 17.15
N LYS A 98 -28.01 1.78 16.68
CA LYS A 98 -28.47 2.13 15.34
C LYS A 98 -27.81 1.13 14.38
N PRO A 99 -28.54 0.60 13.40
CA PRO A 99 -27.95 -0.30 12.42
C PRO A 99 -26.76 0.43 11.76
N GLN A 100 -25.57 -0.14 11.92
CA GLN A 100 -24.37 0.38 11.28
C GLN A 100 -24.50 0.06 9.79
N VAL A 101 -24.69 1.10 8.98
CA VAL A 101 -24.77 0.94 7.53
C VAL A 101 -23.38 0.55 7.03
N GLU A 102 -23.30 -0.60 6.36
CA GLU A 102 -22.08 -1.04 5.68
C GLU A 102 -22.01 -0.37 4.30
N TYR A 103 -20.86 0.21 4.00
CA TYR A 103 -20.59 0.86 2.71
C TYR A 103 -19.68 -0.02 1.86
N VAL A 104 -19.99 -0.10 0.57
CA VAL A 104 -19.18 -0.78 -0.42
C VAL A 104 -18.71 0.23 -1.45
N VAL A 105 -17.41 0.26 -1.73
CA VAL A 105 -16.82 1.13 -2.75
C VAL A 105 -16.29 0.26 -3.88
N SER A 106 -16.57 0.66 -5.12
CA SER A 106 -16.09 -0.01 -6.32
C SER A 106 -15.56 1.00 -7.34
N ILE A 107 -14.56 0.59 -8.11
CA ILE A 107 -14.02 1.37 -9.22
C ILE A 107 -14.74 0.90 -10.48
N ARG A 108 -15.38 1.82 -11.20
CA ARG A 108 -16.13 1.56 -12.44
C ARG A 108 -15.30 1.78 -13.69
N SER A 109 -14.38 2.74 -13.64
CA SER A 109 -13.44 3.00 -14.71
C SER A 109 -12.12 3.48 -14.10
N PRO A 110 -10.95 3.07 -14.62
CA PRO A 110 -10.79 1.97 -15.58
C PRO A 110 -11.34 0.64 -15.02
N MET A 111 -11.61 -0.33 -15.89
CA MET A 111 -11.88 -1.71 -15.49
C MET A 111 -10.58 -2.39 -15.03
N ALA A 112 -10.69 -3.50 -14.31
CA ALA A 112 -9.54 -4.29 -13.91
C ALA A 112 -8.75 -4.73 -15.15
N GLU A 113 -7.43 -4.50 -15.11
CA GLU A 113 -6.49 -4.81 -16.17
C GLU A 113 -6.75 -4.08 -17.50
N GLN A 114 -7.58 -3.04 -17.49
CA GLN A 114 -7.86 -2.25 -18.68
C GLN A 114 -6.57 -1.56 -19.17
N THR A 115 -6.35 -1.64 -20.47
CA THR A 115 -5.31 -0.86 -21.16
C THR A 115 -5.90 0.46 -21.66
N LEU A 116 -5.33 1.56 -21.20
CA LEU A 116 -5.60 2.92 -21.65
C LEU A 116 -4.48 3.38 -22.58
N ARG A 117 -4.82 4.15 -23.62
CA ARG A 117 -3.87 4.75 -24.55
C ARG A 117 -4.03 6.25 -24.52
N ASP A 118 -3.05 6.95 -23.96
CA ASP A 118 -3.05 8.41 -23.89
C ASP A 118 -1.60 8.94 -23.83
N ASN A 119 -1.21 9.74 -24.83
CA ASN A 119 0.14 10.25 -24.94
C ASN A 119 0.47 11.35 -23.91
N SER A 120 -0.54 12.08 -23.42
CA SER A 120 -0.38 13.08 -22.36
C SER A 120 -0.30 12.43 -20.97
N GLY A 121 -0.81 11.21 -20.85
CA GLY A 121 -0.93 10.50 -19.59
C GLY A 121 -2.14 10.93 -18.78
N ALA A 122 -3.21 11.37 -19.46
CA ALA A 122 -4.49 11.67 -18.82
C ALA A 122 -5.22 10.36 -18.49
N VAL A 123 -5.61 10.20 -17.22
CA VAL A 123 -6.37 9.04 -16.74
C VAL A 123 -7.56 9.52 -15.92
N THR A 124 -8.75 9.08 -16.31
CA THR A 124 -9.99 9.32 -15.55
C THR A 124 -10.35 8.08 -14.75
N ILE A 125 -10.44 8.22 -13.43
CA ILE A 125 -10.90 7.17 -12.52
C ILE A 125 -12.29 7.52 -11.99
N ASN A 126 -13.26 6.62 -12.18
CA ASN A 126 -14.62 6.75 -11.69
C ASN A 126 -14.88 5.69 -10.62
N ALA A 127 -15.27 6.13 -9.43
CA ALA A 127 -15.69 5.26 -8.34
C ALA A 127 -17.19 5.40 -8.05
N GLU A 128 -17.74 4.37 -7.44
CA GLU A 128 -19.11 4.31 -6.96
C GLU A 128 -19.14 3.81 -5.51
N VAL A 129 -20.06 4.36 -4.71
CA VAL A 129 -20.34 3.92 -3.34
C VAL A 129 -21.79 3.50 -3.20
N LEU A 130 -22.01 2.37 -2.52
CA LEU A 130 -23.32 1.82 -2.20
C LEU A 130 -23.42 1.56 -0.69
N PRO A 131 -24.52 1.96 -0.02
CA PRO A 131 -25.56 2.88 -0.52
C PRO A 131 -24.99 4.29 -0.76
N LYS A 132 -25.64 5.05 -1.66
CA LYS A 132 -25.20 6.43 -1.99
C LYS A 132 -25.24 7.31 -0.74
N LYS A 133 -24.11 7.94 -0.44
CA LYS A 133 -23.95 8.84 0.70
C LYS A 133 -22.97 9.96 0.33
N SER A 134 -23.21 11.15 0.87
CA SER A 134 -22.26 12.26 0.79
C SER A 134 -21.07 12.00 1.72
N GLY A 135 -19.86 12.25 1.21
CA GLY A 135 -18.61 12.07 1.94
C GLY A 135 -17.44 12.52 1.08
N LYS A 136 -16.23 12.15 1.50
CA LYS A 136 -15.01 12.40 0.74
C LYS A 136 -14.50 11.10 0.15
N PHE A 137 -13.96 11.17 -1.06
CA PHE A 137 -13.26 10.08 -1.71
C PHE A 137 -11.78 10.40 -1.74
N GLN A 138 -10.96 9.43 -1.38
CA GLN A 138 -9.52 9.51 -1.42
C GLN A 138 -9.00 8.49 -2.43
N LEU A 139 -8.26 8.95 -3.42
CA LEU A 139 -7.58 8.12 -4.40
C LEU A 139 -6.19 7.78 -3.90
N VAL A 140 -5.93 6.48 -3.84
CA VAL A 140 -4.61 5.89 -3.66
C VAL A 140 -4.14 5.41 -5.03
N PHE A 141 -2.96 5.86 -5.44
CA PHE A 141 -2.31 5.52 -6.70
C PHE A 141 -0.90 5.02 -6.37
N ASP A 142 -0.57 3.80 -6.81
CA ASP A 142 0.70 3.13 -6.52
C ASP A 142 1.09 3.20 -5.04
N ASN A 143 0.14 2.81 -4.18
CA ASN A 143 0.25 2.82 -2.71
C ASN A 143 0.43 4.21 -2.07
N GLN A 144 0.26 5.31 -2.82
CA GLN A 144 0.35 6.67 -2.30
C GLN A 144 -0.98 7.41 -2.43
N ILE A 145 -1.32 8.22 -1.43
CA ILE A 145 -2.51 9.07 -1.50
C ILE A 145 -2.18 10.27 -2.41
N VAL A 146 -2.86 10.37 -3.55
CA VAL A 146 -2.61 11.44 -4.53
C VAL A 146 -3.68 12.53 -4.50
N LYS A 147 -4.93 12.19 -4.16
CA LYS A 147 -6.03 13.17 -4.20
C LYS A 147 -7.13 12.81 -3.22
N THR A 148 -7.71 13.82 -2.57
CA THR A 148 -8.91 13.67 -1.73
C THR A 148 -9.92 14.75 -2.10
N GLN A 149 -11.16 14.37 -2.41
CA GLN A 149 -12.20 15.29 -2.90
C GLN A 149 -13.61 14.71 -2.66
N SER A 150 -14.64 15.54 -2.71
CA SER A 150 -16.03 15.08 -2.49
C SER A 150 -16.67 14.40 -3.72
N LYS A 151 -16.06 14.54 -4.91
CA LYS A 151 -16.53 13.89 -6.14
C LYS A 151 -15.89 12.52 -6.28
N SER A 152 -16.63 11.53 -6.77
CA SER A 152 -16.14 10.16 -6.99
C SER A 152 -15.38 9.96 -8.32
N GLN A 153 -15.23 11.04 -9.11
CA GLN A 153 -14.44 11.05 -10.35
C GLN A 153 -13.12 11.78 -10.14
N PHE A 154 -12.01 11.10 -10.37
CA PHE A 154 -10.67 11.66 -10.31
C PHE A 154 -10.09 11.78 -11.71
N GLN A 155 -9.36 12.87 -11.94
CA GLN A 155 -8.54 13.04 -13.13
C GLN A 155 -7.09 13.16 -12.68
N LEU A 156 -6.26 12.29 -13.26
CA LEU A 156 -4.81 12.32 -13.15
C LEU A 156 -4.22 12.78 -14.48
N GLU A 157 -3.14 13.53 -14.39
CA GLU A 157 -2.41 14.06 -15.54
C GLU A 157 -0.96 13.60 -15.44
N SER A 158 -0.27 13.54 -16.58
CA SER A 158 1.15 13.17 -16.64
C SER A 158 1.48 11.82 -16.00
N VAL A 159 0.54 10.87 -16.03
CA VAL A 159 0.80 9.50 -15.56
C VAL A 159 1.84 8.84 -16.49
N ASN A 160 2.78 8.12 -15.88
CA ASN A 160 3.82 7.40 -16.61
C ASN A 160 3.23 6.21 -17.38
N ARG A 161 3.92 5.75 -18.42
CA ARG A 161 3.53 4.50 -19.10
C ARG A 161 3.79 3.31 -18.16
N GLY A 162 2.99 2.27 -18.28
CA GLY A 162 3.19 1.01 -17.55
C GLY A 162 1.96 0.56 -16.76
N ALA A 163 2.19 -0.35 -15.82
CA ALA A 163 1.16 -0.84 -14.91
C ALA A 163 1.05 0.06 -13.69
N HIS A 164 -0.18 0.38 -13.29
CA HIS A 164 -0.47 1.22 -12.14
C HIS A 164 -1.59 0.61 -11.31
N ILE A 165 -1.46 0.69 -9.99
CA ILE A 165 -2.43 0.17 -9.03
C ILE A 165 -3.24 1.33 -8.46
N ILE A 166 -4.55 1.22 -8.51
CA ILE A 166 -5.48 2.20 -7.94
C ILE A 166 -6.37 1.57 -6.88
N GLN A 167 -6.67 2.39 -5.86
CA GLN A 167 -7.64 2.07 -4.83
C GLN A 167 -8.36 3.36 -4.43
N VAL A 168 -9.65 3.26 -4.13
CA VAL A 168 -10.44 4.40 -3.64
C VAL A 168 -10.98 4.12 -2.25
N ASN A 169 -10.67 5.02 -1.33
CA ASN A 169 -11.22 5.02 0.03
C ASN A 169 -12.39 6.00 0.08
N PHE A 170 -13.48 5.60 0.73
CA PHE A 170 -14.60 6.48 1.07
C PHE A 170 -14.49 6.88 2.54
N LEU A 171 -14.46 8.18 2.79
CA LEU A 171 -14.24 8.79 4.09
C LEU A 171 -15.49 9.54 4.54
N ASP A 172 -15.71 9.51 5.85
CA ASP A 172 -16.67 10.38 6.51
C ASP A 172 -16.17 11.84 6.53
N ASN A 173 -17.06 12.76 6.89
CA ASN A 173 -16.73 14.17 7.10
C ASN A 173 -15.65 14.38 8.16
N SER A 174 -15.54 13.46 9.12
CA SER A 174 -14.48 13.41 10.15
C SER A 174 -13.10 12.97 9.60
N GLY A 175 -13.03 12.44 8.38
CA GLY A 175 -11.80 11.87 7.80
C GLY A 175 -11.57 10.39 8.12
N LYS A 176 -12.48 9.74 8.86
CA LYS A 176 -12.45 8.30 9.10
C LYS A 176 -12.79 7.53 7.82
N ILE A 177 -11.98 6.53 7.47
CA ILE A 177 -12.29 5.61 6.37
C ILE A 177 -13.52 4.77 6.76
N LEU A 178 -14.55 4.82 5.93
CA LEU A 178 -15.79 4.06 6.08
C LEU A 178 -15.76 2.78 5.24
N ALA A 179 -15.13 2.83 4.07
CA ALA A 179 -14.98 1.70 3.17
C ALA A 179 -13.82 1.93 2.20
N SER A 180 -13.26 0.84 1.68
CA SER A 180 -12.19 0.85 0.68
C SER A 180 -12.54 -0.08 -0.46
N SER A 181 -12.24 0.34 -1.69
CA SER A 181 -12.36 -0.54 -2.84
C SER A 181 -11.28 -1.63 -2.80
N LYS A 182 -11.49 -2.70 -3.56
CA LYS A 182 -10.40 -3.60 -3.91
C LYS A 182 -9.33 -2.83 -4.70
N PRO A 183 -8.04 -3.10 -4.48
CA PRO A 183 -6.98 -2.60 -5.36
C PRO A 183 -7.19 -3.15 -6.77
N GLN A 184 -6.94 -2.31 -7.77
CA GLN A 184 -7.12 -2.68 -9.16
C GLN A 184 -5.97 -2.16 -10.00
N THR A 185 -5.44 -3.01 -10.87
CA THR A 185 -4.38 -2.63 -11.81
C THR A 185 -4.98 -2.14 -13.12
N PHE A 186 -4.41 -1.11 -13.72
CA PHE A 186 -4.64 -0.73 -15.11
C PHE A 186 -3.29 -0.52 -15.80
N TYR A 187 -3.30 -0.49 -17.13
CA TYR A 187 -2.10 -0.30 -17.94
C TYR A 187 -2.23 0.98 -18.76
N LEU A 188 -1.22 1.84 -18.73
CA LEU A 188 -1.16 3.03 -19.57
C LEU A 188 -0.10 2.86 -20.67
N GLN A 189 -0.54 2.99 -21.92
CA GLN A 189 0.33 3.03 -23.08
C GLN A 189 0.47 4.47 -23.58
N LYS A 190 1.71 4.87 -23.84
CA LYS A 190 2.07 6.15 -24.46
C LYS A 190 2.85 5.85 -25.74
N ALA A 191 2.60 6.59 -26.82
CA ALA A 191 3.44 6.52 -28.01
C ALA A 191 4.86 6.97 -27.66
N SER A 192 5.84 6.32 -28.29
CA SER A 192 7.23 6.77 -28.19
C SER A 192 7.38 8.12 -28.89
N ALA A 193 8.20 9.01 -28.32
CA ALA A 193 8.56 10.27 -28.97
C ALA A 193 9.45 10.06 -30.24
N LEU A 194 9.84 8.82 -30.54
CA LEU A 194 10.73 8.46 -31.64
C LEU A 194 10.01 7.79 -32.82
N ILE A 195 8.89 8.35 -33.28
CA ILE A 195 8.28 7.94 -34.55
C ILE A 195 8.46 9.09 -35.55
N HIS A 196 9.44 8.97 -36.45
CA HIS A 196 9.48 9.77 -37.68
C HIS A 196 8.44 9.18 -38.64
N ALA A 197 7.34 9.88 -38.87
CA ALA A 197 6.47 9.60 -40.00
C ALA A 197 7.06 10.34 -41.22
N ASN A 198 7.49 9.58 -42.23
CA ASN A 198 7.84 10.07 -43.57
C ASN A 198 6.56 10.35 -44.36
#